data_AF-A0A546WYT4-F1
#
_entry.id   AF-A0A546WYT4-F1
#
_cell.length_a   1.000
_cell.length_b   1.000
_cell.length_c   1.000
_cell.angle_alpha   90.00
_cell.angle_beta   90.00
_cell.angle_gamma   90.00
#
_symmetry.space_group_name_H-M   'P 1'
#
loop_
_entity.id
_entity.type
_entity.pdbx_description
1 polymer ?
#
loop_
_entity_poly.entity_id
_entity_poly.type
_entity_poly.pdbx_seq_one_letter_code
_entity_poly.pdbx_strand_id
1 'polypeptide(L)'
;MTDEILTARVAVPQSKTDPDAVRFEEIPLPPRDMWEGMGIPAPIDKTLPPVATEPAISKRPRKALRFTAGEFSKIVPLQFPFEDDELGAVSQLTVSRLTVGEVGELLDQRTGGEVDNFDIYARMTGMPAEVLRGLMDVDGEEVTRVCFDFLPPMFRGATSDPSLPPTNGET
;
A
#
# COMPACT_ATOMS: atom_id res chain seq x y z
N MET A 1 -37.31 1.59 42.62
CA MET A 1 -38.40 1.52 41.61
C MET A 1 -37.72 1.34 40.26
N THR A 2 -37.94 0.16 39.68
CA THR A 2 -37.58 -0.30 38.31
C THR A 2 -36.10 -0.32 37.92
N ASP A 3 -35.47 -1.48 38.19
CA ASP A 3 -34.17 -1.90 37.64
C ASP A 3 -34.37 -2.24 36.15
N GLU A 4 -33.81 -1.42 35.24
CA GLU A 4 -33.87 -1.69 33.81
C GLU A 4 -32.98 -2.89 33.46
N ILE A 5 -33.60 -4.02 33.11
CA ILE A 5 -32.91 -5.19 32.59
C ILE A 5 -32.31 -4.81 31.23
N LEU A 6 -31.00 -4.62 31.16
CA LEU A 6 -30.31 -4.40 29.90
C LEU A 6 -30.03 -5.73 29.21
N THR A 7 -30.47 -5.84 27.96
CA THR A 7 -30.19 -6.98 27.10
C THR A 7 -29.09 -6.66 26.09
N ALA A 8 -28.12 -7.57 25.96
CA ALA A 8 -27.07 -7.49 24.95
C ALA A 8 -27.39 -8.40 23.77
N ARG A 9 -27.31 -7.85 22.55
CA ARG A 9 -27.43 -8.61 21.30
C ARG A 9 -26.07 -9.17 20.91
N VAL A 10 -25.91 -10.49 20.96
CA VAL A 10 -24.67 -11.16 20.55
C VAL A 10 -24.87 -11.81 19.19
N ALA A 11 -24.02 -11.44 18.24
CA ALA A 11 -23.93 -12.02 16.92
C ALA A 11 -23.20 -13.36 17.00
N VAL A 12 -23.89 -14.48 16.79
CA VAL A 12 -23.27 -15.81 16.71
C VAL A 12 -23.24 -16.26 15.24
N PRO A 13 -22.06 -16.45 14.63
CA PRO A 13 -21.95 -16.95 13.27
C PRO A 13 -22.41 -18.40 13.22
N GLN A 14 -23.38 -18.72 12.36
CA GLN A 14 -24.00 -20.04 12.26
C GLN A 14 -23.29 -20.97 11.26
N SER A 15 -22.38 -20.45 10.42
CA SER A 15 -21.70 -21.25 9.41
C SER A 15 -20.23 -20.87 9.28
N LYS A 16 -19.37 -21.86 9.01
CA LYS A 16 -17.91 -21.68 8.92
C LYS A 16 -17.45 -21.21 7.53
N THR A 17 -18.37 -21.07 6.58
CA THR A 17 -18.05 -20.78 5.16
C THR A 17 -18.84 -19.60 4.60
N ASP A 18 -19.73 -18.98 5.37
CA ASP A 18 -20.50 -17.81 4.95
C ASP A 18 -20.47 -16.75 6.07
N PRO A 19 -19.72 -15.64 5.88
CA PRO A 19 -19.53 -14.62 6.91
C PRO A 19 -20.78 -13.77 7.20
N ASP A 20 -21.81 -13.80 6.35
CA ASP A 20 -23.04 -13.02 6.53
C ASP A 20 -24.18 -13.81 7.22
N ALA A 21 -23.99 -15.12 7.44
CA ALA A 21 -24.97 -15.99 8.11
C ALA A 21 -24.87 -15.89 9.65
N VAL A 22 -25.29 -14.76 10.22
CA VAL A 22 -25.25 -14.48 11.66
C VAL A 22 -26.66 -14.51 12.27
N ARG A 23 -26.85 -15.29 13.34
CA ARG A 23 -28.04 -15.20 14.21
C ARG A 23 -27.72 -14.36 15.44
N PHE A 24 -28.64 -13.46 15.78
CA PHE A 24 -28.52 -12.59 16.95
C PHE A 24 -29.31 -13.22 18.10
N GLU A 25 -28.62 -13.66 19.14
CA GLU A 25 -29.22 -14.18 20.37
C GLU A 25 -29.09 -13.13 21.48
N GLU A 26 -30.15 -12.97 22.25
CA GLU A 26 -30.27 -11.96 23.30
C GLU A 26 -29.93 -12.61 24.64
N ILE A 27 -28.76 -12.30 25.19
CA ILE A 27 -28.28 -12.87 26.45
C ILE A 27 -28.56 -11.85 27.55
N PRO A 28 -29.21 -12.25 28.66
CA PRO A 28 -29.40 -11.37 29.81
C PRO A 28 -28.04 -11.05 30.43
N LEU A 29 -27.73 -9.76 30.53
CA LEU A 29 -26.52 -9.30 31.20
C LEU A 29 -26.66 -9.53 32.71
N PRO A 30 -25.60 -9.95 33.41
CA PRO A 30 -25.60 -9.95 34.87
C PRO A 30 -25.78 -8.52 35.41
N PRO A 31 -26.37 -8.35 36.61
CA PRO A 31 -26.65 -7.05 37.21
C PRO A 31 -25.41 -6.14 37.24
N ARG A 32 -25.62 -4.85 36.93
CA ARG A 32 -24.56 -3.83 36.77
C ARG A 32 -23.63 -3.70 37.98
N ASP A 33 -24.08 -4.04 39.19
CA ASP A 33 -23.27 -4.07 40.41
C ASP A 33 -21.98 -4.91 40.30
N MET A 34 -21.93 -5.93 39.44
CA MET A 34 -20.73 -6.77 39.30
C MET A 34 -19.63 -6.15 38.42
N TRP A 35 -19.90 -5.04 37.73
CA TRP A 35 -19.00 -4.47 36.70
C TRP A 35 -18.45 -3.09 37.06
N GLU A 36 -19.05 -2.36 38.01
CA GLU A 36 -18.70 -0.98 38.34
C GLU A 36 -17.36 -0.80 39.09
N GLY A 37 -16.67 -1.88 39.47
CA GLY A 37 -15.37 -1.85 40.13
C GLY A 37 -14.14 -2.05 39.22
N MET A 38 -14.33 -2.49 37.97
CA MET A 38 -13.25 -2.62 37.00
C MET A 38 -13.33 -1.44 36.05
N GLY A 39 -12.43 -0.46 36.20
CA GLY A 39 -12.42 0.78 35.42
C GLY A 39 -12.30 0.54 33.91
N ILE A 40 -13.43 0.31 33.25
CA ILE A 40 -13.58 0.38 31.81
C ILE A 40 -14.10 1.80 31.51
N PRO A 41 -13.30 2.66 30.86
CA PRO A 41 -13.76 4.00 30.51
C PRO A 41 -14.96 3.92 29.57
N ALA A 42 -15.94 4.79 29.81
CA ALA A 42 -17.22 4.85 29.12
C ALA A 42 -17.08 4.91 27.59
N PRO A 43 -17.94 4.22 26.82
CA PRO A 43 -17.96 4.34 25.37
C PRO A 43 -18.66 5.64 24.99
N ILE A 44 -17.91 6.54 24.36
CA ILE A 44 -18.40 7.80 23.82
C ILE A 44 -19.19 7.50 22.54
N ASP A 45 -20.36 8.11 22.44
CA ASP A 45 -21.35 8.00 21.36
C ASP A 45 -20.76 8.02 19.93
N LYS A 46 -21.28 7.12 19.10
CA LYS A 46 -21.04 7.03 17.65
C LYS A 46 -21.66 8.21 16.90
N THR A 47 -20.87 8.90 16.07
CA THR A 47 -21.34 9.55 14.83
C THR A 47 -20.21 9.62 13.78
N LEU A 48 -20.40 8.86 12.69
CA LEU A 48 -19.89 9.01 11.30
C LEU A 48 -18.41 8.66 10.95
N PRO A 49 -18.13 8.31 9.66
CA PRO A 49 -17.50 7.05 9.23
C PRO A 49 -16.04 7.20 8.72
N PRO A 50 -15.52 6.20 7.97
CA PRO A 50 -14.30 5.51 8.33
C PRO A 50 -13.10 6.47 8.35
N VAL A 51 -12.41 6.56 9.49
CA VAL A 51 -11.01 6.92 9.43
C VAL A 51 -10.34 5.70 8.82
N ALA A 52 -10.18 5.74 7.50
CA ALA A 52 -9.09 5.02 6.87
C ALA A 52 -7.87 5.32 7.73
N THR A 53 -7.39 4.31 8.45
CA THR A 53 -6.09 4.38 9.10
C THR A 53 -5.12 4.59 7.96
N GLU A 54 -4.86 5.86 7.62
CA GLU A 54 -3.72 6.22 6.79
C GLU A 54 -2.54 5.48 7.43
N PRO A 55 -1.86 4.61 6.69
CA PRO A 55 -0.69 3.94 7.23
C PRO A 55 0.21 5.05 7.75
N ALA A 56 0.55 4.99 9.04
CA ALA A 56 1.42 5.95 9.66
C ALA A 56 2.74 5.88 8.89
N ILE A 57 2.91 6.77 7.91
CA ILE A 57 4.12 6.88 7.12
C ILE A 57 5.19 7.16 8.15
N SER A 58 6.03 6.17 8.42
CA SER A 58 7.14 6.31 9.35
C SER A 58 8.11 7.28 8.67
N LYS A 59 7.88 8.59 8.86
CA LYS A 59 8.72 9.67 8.33
C LYS A 59 10.01 9.70 9.15
N ARG A 60 10.85 8.67 8.97
CA ARG A 60 12.22 8.68 9.50
C ARG A 60 12.90 9.92 8.93
N PRO A 61 13.58 10.73 9.76
CA PRO A 61 14.18 11.96 9.29
C PRO A 61 15.23 11.67 8.22
N ARG A 62 15.08 12.28 7.04
CA ARG A 62 16.03 12.18 5.92
C ARG A 62 16.56 13.55 5.54
N LYS A 63 17.85 13.62 5.26
CA LYS A 63 18.46 14.83 4.68
C LYS A 63 18.37 14.74 3.16
N ALA A 64 17.84 15.77 2.52
CA ALA A 64 17.90 15.88 1.06
C ALA A 64 19.36 16.06 0.63
N LEU A 65 19.90 15.08 -0.07
CA LEU A 65 21.26 15.12 -0.61
C LEU A 65 21.19 15.63 -2.06
N ARG A 66 22.15 16.48 -2.42
CA ARG A 66 22.36 16.89 -3.81
C ARG A 66 23.46 16.04 -4.41
N PHE A 67 23.12 15.17 -5.35
CA PHE A 67 24.09 14.37 -6.10
C PHE A 67 24.71 15.23 -7.20
N THR A 68 26.03 15.21 -7.30
CA THR A 68 26.80 16.06 -8.24
C THR A 68 27.43 15.29 -9.39
N ALA A 69 27.36 13.95 -9.37
CA ALA A 69 27.92 13.08 -10.40
C ALA A 69 27.16 11.75 -10.46
N GLY A 70 27.24 11.07 -11.60
CA GLY A 70 26.61 9.77 -11.87
C GLY A 70 25.28 9.87 -12.63
N GLU A 71 24.84 8.74 -13.18
CA GLU A 71 23.54 8.62 -13.85
C GLU A 71 22.46 8.30 -12.80
N PHE A 72 21.89 9.36 -12.23
CA PHE A 72 20.81 9.28 -11.23
C PHE A 72 19.45 9.71 -11.78
N SER A 73 19.40 10.24 -13.00
CA SER A 73 18.17 10.66 -13.67
C SER A 73 18.33 10.55 -15.18
N LYS A 74 17.23 10.22 -15.89
CA LYS A 74 17.16 10.10 -17.34
C LYS A 74 15.82 10.62 -17.85
N ILE A 75 15.85 11.32 -18.97
CA ILE A 75 14.64 11.80 -19.65
C ILE A 75 14.27 10.79 -20.73
N VAL A 76 12.99 10.42 -20.77
CA VAL A 76 12.38 9.56 -21.79
C VAL A 76 11.35 10.39 -22.55
N PRO A 77 11.57 10.73 -23.82
CA PRO A 77 10.57 11.41 -24.64
C PRO A 77 9.43 10.45 -24.96
N LEU A 78 8.18 10.92 -24.87
CA LEU A 78 7.00 10.13 -25.22
C LEU A 78 6.74 10.22 -26.73
N GLN A 79 6.49 9.08 -27.36
CA GLN A 79 6.06 9.01 -28.76
C GLN A 79 4.61 9.45 -28.91
N PHE A 80 3.80 9.20 -27.88
CA PHE A 80 2.41 9.62 -27.79
C PHE A 80 2.24 10.57 -26.59
N PRO A 81 2.53 11.88 -26.78
CA PRO A 81 2.21 12.89 -25.78
C PRO A 81 0.72 12.84 -25.43
N PHE A 82 0.41 13.05 -24.15
CA PHE A 82 -0.95 13.03 -23.65
C PHE A 82 -1.26 14.30 -22.84
N GLU A 83 -2.55 14.54 -22.62
CA GLU A 83 -3.03 15.58 -21.72
C GLU A 83 -3.78 14.92 -20.57
N ASP A 84 -3.49 15.37 -19.36
CA ASP A 84 -4.13 14.94 -18.12
C ASP A 84 -4.67 16.18 -17.39
N ASP A 85 -5.78 16.02 -16.68
CA ASP A 85 -6.45 17.14 -15.99
C ASP A 85 -5.57 17.77 -14.89
N GLU A 86 -4.70 16.98 -14.24
CA GLU A 86 -3.84 17.43 -13.15
C GLU A 86 -2.42 17.77 -13.63
N LEU A 87 -1.88 17.02 -14.58
CA LEU A 87 -0.49 17.15 -15.05
C LEU A 87 -0.35 18.03 -16.30
N GLY A 88 -1.44 18.32 -17.00
CA GLY A 88 -1.46 19.06 -18.26
C GLY A 88 -0.87 18.26 -19.42
N ALA A 89 -0.31 18.97 -20.41
CA ALA A 89 0.32 18.36 -21.58
C ALA A 89 1.70 17.78 -21.25
N VAL A 90 1.82 16.45 -21.31
CA VAL A 90 3.04 15.71 -21.02
C VAL A 90 3.61 15.12 -22.32
N SER A 91 4.83 15.52 -22.66
CA SER A 91 5.55 15.04 -23.85
C SER A 91 6.83 14.27 -23.54
N GLN A 92 7.26 14.28 -22.28
CA GLN A 92 8.46 13.58 -21.81
C GLN A 92 8.35 13.28 -20.32
N LEU A 93 8.94 12.18 -19.89
CA LEU A 93 9.00 11.75 -18.49
C LEU A 93 10.44 11.77 -17.99
N THR A 94 10.64 12.18 -16.74
CA THR A 94 11.97 12.13 -16.10
C THR A 94 11.98 10.99 -15.10
N VAL A 95 12.78 9.96 -15.36
CA VAL A 95 12.96 8.82 -14.47
C VAL A 95 14.17 9.09 -13.57
N SER A 96 14.02 9.00 -12.25
CA SER A 96 15.10 9.21 -11.29
C SER A 96 15.32 8.01 -10.37
N ARG A 97 16.57 7.79 -9.96
CA ARG A 97 16.92 6.77 -8.94
C ARG A 97 16.35 7.18 -7.59
N LEU A 98 15.73 6.22 -6.90
CA LEU A 98 15.32 6.40 -5.52
C LEU A 98 16.52 6.35 -4.57
N THR A 99 16.55 7.26 -3.61
CA THR A 99 17.47 7.20 -2.47
C THR A 99 17.10 6.08 -1.52
N VAL A 100 18.05 5.63 -0.70
CA VAL A 100 17.81 4.59 0.33
C VAL A 100 16.66 4.98 1.27
N GLY A 101 16.51 6.28 1.57
CA GLY A 101 15.42 6.78 2.39
C GLY A 101 14.05 6.67 1.71
N GLU A 102 13.97 6.99 0.42
CA GLU A 102 12.73 6.85 -0.37
C GLU A 102 12.34 5.39 -0.56
N VAL A 103 13.32 4.52 -0.77
CA VAL A 103 13.09 3.07 -0.77
C VAL A 103 12.54 2.62 0.59
N GLY A 104 13.16 3.06 1.69
CA GLY A 104 12.69 2.73 3.05
C GLY A 104 11.25 3.17 3.30
N GLU A 105 10.88 4.38 2.87
CA GLU A 105 9.49 4.86 2.97
C GLU A 105 8.50 4.02 2.16
N LEU A 106 8.89 3.58 0.97
CA LEU A 106 8.07 2.70 0.15
C LEU A 106 7.87 1.33 0.81
N LEU A 107 8.93 0.81 1.45
CA LEU A 107 8.85 -0.44 2.20
C LEU A 107 7.96 -0.29 3.45
N ASP A 108 8.00 0.86 4.13
CA ASP A 108 7.23 1.17 5.34
C ASP A 108 5.74 1.48 5.02
N GLN A 109 5.43 1.98 3.81
CA GLN A 109 4.05 2.22 3.32
C GLN A 109 3.29 0.92 3.00
N ARG A 110 3.98 -0.24 3.00
CA ARG A 110 3.35 -1.54 2.75
C ARG A 110 2.37 -1.90 3.86
N THR A 111 1.09 -1.85 3.52
CA THR A 111 0.02 -2.34 4.39
C THR A 111 -0.38 -3.76 3.94
N GLY A 112 0.47 -4.74 4.26
CA GLY A 112 0.11 -6.17 4.17
C GLY A 112 0.06 -6.82 2.77
N GLY A 113 0.48 -6.14 1.70
CA GLY A 113 0.54 -6.68 0.33
C GLY A 113 1.92 -6.57 -0.35
N GLU A 114 2.08 -7.23 -1.51
CA GLU A 114 3.23 -7.01 -2.39
C GLU A 114 3.20 -5.58 -2.96
N VAL A 115 4.38 -4.97 -3.11
CA VAL A 115 4.50 -3.66 -3.77
C VAL A 115 4.33 -3.88 -5.26
N ASP A 116 3.37 -3.18 -5.87
CA ASP A 116 3.31 -3.14 -7.31
C ASP A 116 4.51 -2.36 -7.84
N ASN A 117 5.18 -2.90 -8.85
CA ASN A 117 6.28 -2.23 -9.54
C ASN A 117 5.87 -0.84 -10.04
N PHE A 118 4.61 -0.67 -10.43
CA PHE A 118 4.09 0.64 -10.85
C PHE A 118 4.05 1.68 -9.73
N ASP A 119 3.91 1.27 -8.46
CA ASP A 119 4.01 2.19 -7.33
C ASP A 119 5.46 2.65 -7.11
N ILE A 120 6.43 1.76 -7.37
CA ILE A 120 7.85 2.12 -7.37
C ILE A 120 8.14 3.09 -8.52
N TYR A 121 7.64 2.78 -9.71
CA TYR A 121 7.84 3.61 -10.91
C TYR A 121 7.19 4.97 -10.75
N ALA A 122 6.04 5.06 -10.10
CA ALA A 122 5.39 6.32 -9.77
C ALA A 122 6.29 7.21 -8.90
N ARG A 123 6.98 6.63 -7.91
CA ARG A 123 7.97 7.38 -7.11
C ARG A 123 9.19 7.80 -7.92
N MET A 124 9.58 7.02 -8.91
CA MET A 124 10.75 7.30 -9.75
C MET A 124 10.50 8.38 -10.79
N THR A 125 9.29 8.43 -11.35
CA THR A 125 8.91 9.38 -12.40
C THR A 125 8.21 10.62 -11.87
N GLY A 126 7.70 10.54 -10.63
CA GLY A 126 6.81 11.56 -10.07
C GLY A 126 5.40 11.53 -10.65
N MET A 127 5.07 10.54 -11.48
CA MET A 127 3.75 10.38 -12.09
C MET A 127 2.89 9.40 -11.27
N PRO A 128 1.57 9.60 -11.21
CA PRO A 128 0.67 8.61 -10.61
C PRO A 128 0.79 7.25 -11.29
N ALA A 129 0.67 6.16 -10.52
CA ALA A 129 0.75 4.81 -11.05
C ALA A 129 -0.36 4.51 -12.08
N GLU A 130 -1.53 5.15 -11.94
CA GLU A 130 -2.63 5.04 -12.91
C GLU A 130 -2.29 5.67 -14.27
N VAL A 131 -1.61 6.82 -14.27
CA VAL A 131 -1.13 7.47 -15.50
C VAL A 131 -0.11 6.58 -16.20
N LEU A 132 0.83 6.01 -15.46
CA LEU A 132 1.84 5.10 -16.02
C LEU A 132 1.23 3.83 -16.64
N ARG A 133 0.13 3.31 -16.07
CA ARG A 133 -0.60 2.15 -16.62
C ARG A 133 -1.47 2.53 -17.83
N GLY A 134 -1.79 3.81 -18.00
CA GLY A 134 -2.56 4.34 -19.12
C GLY A 134 -1.72 4.74 -20.35
N LEU A 135 -0.39 4.69 -20.25
CA LEU A 135 0.49 4.98 -21.38
C LEU A 135 0.27 4.00 -22.55
N MET A 136 0.44 4.48 -23.78
CA MET A 136 0.44 3.63 -24.97
C MET A 136 1.54 2.57 -24.84
N ASP A 137 1.26 1.34 -25.31
CA ASP A 137 2.12 0.16 -25.13
C ASP A 137 3.62 0.43 -25.38
N VAL A 138 3.93 1.13 -26.48
CA VAL A 138 5.30 1.50 -26.85
C VAL A 138 5.98 2.40 -25.82
N ASP A 139 5.28 3.43 -25.33
CA ASP A 139 5.80 4.35 -24.32
C ASP A 139 5.85 3.68 -22.94
N GLY A 140 4.85 2.84 -22.63
CA GLY A 140 4.81 2.04 -21.41
C GLY A 140 6.00 1.10 -21.31
N GLU A 141 6.33 0.36 -22.38
CA GLU A 141 7.51 -0.52 -22.43
C GLU A 141 8.81 0.27 -22.28
N GLU A 142 8.96 1.41 -22.97
CA GLU A 142 10.18 2.21 -22.90
C GLU A 142 10.41 2.79 -21.50
N VAL A 143 9.36 3.35 -20.89
CA VAL A 143 9.41 3.92 -19.55
C VAL A 143 9.69 2.85 -18.50
N THR A 144 8.98 1.72 -18.55
CA THR A 144 9.16 0.63 -17.60
C THR A 144 10.56 0.01 -17.70
N ARG A 145 11.12 -0.13 -18.90
CA ARG A 145 12.51 -0.59 -19.11
C ARG A 145 13.51 0.36 -18.44
N VAL A 146 13.38 1.66 -18.65
CA VAL A 146 14.26 2.65 -18.01
C VAL A 146 14.09 2.66 -16.49
N CYS A 147 12.86 2.55 -15.99
CA CYS A 147 12.61 2.41 -14.57
C CYS A 147 13.25 1.14 -14.00
N PHE A 148 13.16 0.00 -14.70
CA PHE A 148 13.76 -1.26 -14.28
C PHE A 148 15.29 -1.17 -14.16
N ASP A 149 15.96 -0.48 -15.08
CA ASP A 149 17.41 -0.22 -15.03
C ASP A 149 17.82 0.59 -13.78
N PHE A 150 16.90 1.41 -13.27
CA PHE A 150 17.10 2.23 -12.07
C PHE A 150 16.60 1.59 -10.77
N LEU A 151 15.81 0.51 -10.83
CA LEU A 151 15.33 -0.20 -9.65
C LEU A 151 16.50 -0.70 -8.78
N PRO A 152 16.40 -0.61 -7.44
CA PRO A 152 17.33 -1.30 -6.55
C PRO A 152 17.32 -2.82 -6.81
N PRO A 153 18.47 -3.51 -6.68
CA PRO A 153 18.58 -4.95 -6.97
C PRO A 153 17.55 -5.82 -6.25
N MET A 154 17.14 -5.45 -5.03
CA MET A 154 16.13 -6.16 -4.24
C MET A 154 14.74 -6.22 -4.89
N PHE A 155 14.42 -5.33 -5.84
CA PHE A 155 13.13 -5.29 -6.53
C PHE A 155 13.16 -5.86 -7.94
N ARG A 156 14.34 -6.20 -8.48
CA ARG A 156 14.47 -6.68 -9.88
C ARG A 156 13.96 -8.12 -10.09
N GLY A 157 13.42 -8.76 -9.04
CA GLY A 157 13.23 -10.21 -9.01
C GLY A 157 14.57 -10.94 -9.08
N ALA A 158 14.62 -12.21 -8.69
CA ALA A 158 15.78 -13.01 -9.05
C ALA A 158 15.84 -13.08 -10.57
N THR A 159 16.67 -12.26 -11.20
CA THR A 159 17.20 -12.58 -12.52
C THR A 159 17.95 -13.88 -12.32
N SER A 160 17.28 -15.00 -12.59
CA SER A 160 17.91 -16.29 -12.74
C SER A 160 19.05 -16.06 -13.73
N ASP A 161 20.27 -16.07 -13.21
CA ASP A 161 21.46 -15.98 -14.03
C ASP A 161 21.39 -17.16 -15.02
N PRO A 162 21.29 -16.93 -16.34
CA PRO A 162 21.29 -18.01 -17.32
C PRO A 162 22.62 -18.80 -17.31
N SER A 163 23.62 -18.40 -16.52
CA SER A 163 24.88 -19.10 -16.33
C SER A 163 24.86 -20.22 -15.27
N LEU A 164 23.78 -20.40 -14.50
CA LEU A 164 23.72 -21.51 -13.53
C LEU A 164 23.04 -22.73 -14.17
N PRO A 165 23.74 -23.86 -14.34
CA PRO A 165 23.12 -25.07 -14.87
C PRO A 165 22.04 -25.55 -13.90
N PRO A 166 20.96 -26.20 -14.39
CA PRO A 166 19.98 -26.83 -13.51
C PRO A 166 20.72 -27.87 -12.66
N THR A 167 20.72 -27.66 -11.35
CA THR A 167 21.08 -28.73 -10.42
C THR A 167 19.96 -29.74 -10.48
N ASN A 168 20.12 -30.73 -11.35
CA ASN A 168 19.33 -31.95 -11.33
C ASN A 168 19.66 -32.67 -10.03
N GLY A 169 18.82 -32.46 -9.02
CA GLY A 169 18.80 -33.28 -7.81
C GLY A 169 18.22 -34.64 -8.14
N GLU A 170 19.03 -35.53 -8.71
CA GLU A 170 18.87 -36.98 -8.53
C GLU A 170 19.34 -37.34 -7.12
N THR A 171 18.45 -37.92 -6.30
CA THR A 171 18.54 -39.28 -5.75
C THR A 171 17.32 -39.54 -4.86
#